data_AF-A0A2E8SBK5-F1
#
_entry.id   AF-A0A2E8SBK5-F1
#
_cell.length_a   1.000
_cell.length_b   1.000
_cell.length_c   1.000
_cell.angle_alpha   90.00
_cell.angle_beta   90.00
_cell.angle_gamma   90.00
#
_symmetry.space_group_name_H-M   'P 1'
#
loop_
_entity.id
_entity.type
_entity.pdbx_description
1 polymer ?
#
loop_
_entity_poly.entity_id
_entity_poly.type
_entity_poly.pdbx_seq_one_letter_code
_entity_poly.pdbx_strand_id
1 'polypeptide(L)'
;MAWLGGGPNTGQGLANFSSAGTAVILIWQPAQGQPLTALTGLGLGVLQASQPQTTFTGIAEGTINPKNRETAFGGFAGSDATGQAVGGGLIGAWTCDTNDFIMIVTGADSTLVQIRFDRLLDNFDCVAR
;
A
#
# COMPACT_ATOMS: atom_id res chain seq x y z
N MET A 1 10.97 10.63 -6.71
CA MET A 1 10.95 10.84 -5.25
C MET A 1 12.32 10.47 -4.70
N ALA A 2 13.09 11.47 -4.27
CA ALA A 2 14.41 11.24 -3.69
C ALA A 2 14.25 10.95 -2.20
N TRP A 3 14.79 9.82 -1.76
CA TRP A 3 14.81 9.37 -0.38
C TRP A 3 15.72 10.32 0.43
N LEU A 4 15.16 11.11 1.36
CA LEU A 4 15.91 12.10 2.15
C LEU A 4 16.27 11.53 3.54
N GLY A 5 17.44 10.87 3.63
CA GLY A 5 18.20 10.71 4.89
C GLY A 5 17.96 9.46 5.74
N GLY A 6 19.03 8.67 5.92
CA GLY A 6 19.20 7.62 6.94
C GLY A 6 18.37 6.36 6.73
N GLY A 7 19.02 5.20 6.51
CA GLY A 7 18.34 3.91 6.29
C GLY A 7 17.18 3.62 7.26
N PRO A 8 16.25 2.72 6.90
CA PRO A 8 14.98 2.54 7.59
C PRO A 8 15.16 2.44 9.11
N ASN A 9 14.36 3.22 9.84
CA ASN A 9 14.36 3.27 11.31
C ASN A 9 12.93 3.21 11.83
N THR A 10 12.72 3.36 13.14
CA THR A 10 11.38 3.23 13.74
C THR A 10 10.41 4.36 13.38
N GLY A 11 10.89 5.52 12.93
CA GLY A 11 10.06 6.67 12.55
C GLY A 11 9.74 6.74 11.05
N GLN A 12 10.65 6.24 10.20
CA GLN A 12 10.42 6.23 8.75
C GLN A 12 11.17 5.12 8.03
N GLY A 13 10.59 4.64 6.94
CA GLY A 13 11.25 3.69 6.07
C GLY A 13 10.35 3.03 5.04
N LEU A 14 10.96 2.10 4.31
CA LEU A 14 10.31 1.25 3.33
C LEU A 14 10.83 -0.17 3.49
N ALA A 15 9.92 -1.14 3.49
CA ALA A 15 10.21 -2.55 3.36
C ALA A 15 9.51 -3.09 2.11
N ASN A 16 10.21 -3.91 1.33
CA ASN A 16 9.59 -4.66 0.25
C ASN A 16 9.91 -6.15 0.40
N PHE A 17 8.95 -6.99 0.03
CA PHE A 17 9.10 -8.44 0.06
C PHE A 17 8.07 -9.08 -0.86
N SER A 18 8.33 -10.33 -1.27
CA SER A 18 7.35 -11.14 -2.00
C SER A 18 6.79 -12.23 -1.10
N SER A 19 5.53 -12.59 -1.32
CA SER A 19 4.86 -13.65 -0.58
C SER A 19 3.84 -14.37 -1.45
N ALA A 20 4.09 -15.65 -1.74
CA ALA A 20 3.19 -16.53 -2.48
C ALA A 20 2.56 -15.89 -3.74
N GLY A 21 3.39 -15.34 -4.64
CA GLY A 21 2.93 -14.75 -5.90
C GLY A 21 2.44 -13.31 -5.81
N THR A 22 2.52 -12.69 -4.64
CA THR A 22 2.27 -11.24 -4.45
C THR A 22 3.55 -10.50 -4.11
N ALA A 23 3.65 -9.24 -4.51
CA ALA A 23 4.66 -8.31 -4.05
C ALA A 23 4.03 -7.33 -3.06
N VAL A 24 4.75 -7.05 -1.98
CA VAL A 24 4.30 -6.19 -0.89
C VAL A 24 5.32 -5.09 -0.68
N ILE A 25 4.83 -3.85 -0.60
CA ILE A 25 5.61 -2.69 -0.18
C ILE A 25 4.91 -2.12 1.06
N LEU A 26 5.65 -1.96 2.14
CA LEU A 26 5.21 -1.26 3.34
C LEU A 26 6.06 -0.01 3.51
N ILE A 27 5.40 1.14 3.62
CA ILE A 27 6.02 2.45 3.85
C ILE A 27 5.49 2.96 5.18
N TRP A 28 6.37 3.55 5.98
CA TRP A 28 5.97 4.29 7.18
C TRP A 28 6.72 5.60 7.28
N GLN A 29 6.06 6.60 7.85
CA GLN A 29 6.58 7.96 8.01
C GLN A 29 5.90 8.67 9.19
N PRO A 30 6.49 9.74 9.74
CA PRO A 30 5.85 10.51 10.81
C PRO A 30 4.51 11.08 10.34
N ALA A 31 3.47 10.89 11.13
CA ALA A 31 2.12 11.33 10.83
C ALA A 31 2.06 12.85 10.67
N GLN A 32 1.45 13.31 9.59
CA GLN A 32 1.30 14.73 9.26
C GLN A 32 -0.16 15.22 9.35
N GLY A 33 -1.06 14.37 9.85
CA GLY A 33 -2.51 14.67 9.90
C GLY A 33 -3.18 14.70 8.52
N GLN A 34 -2.59 14.00 7.54
CA GLN A 34 -3.19 13.89 6.21
C GLN A 34 -4.40 12.96 6.24
N PRO A 35 -5.42 13.19 5.38
CA PRO A 35 -6.49 12.22 5.19
C PRO A 35 -5.92 10.87 4.74
N LEU A 36 -6.43 9.76 5.27
CA LEU A 36 -5.96 8.42 4.91
C LEU A 36 -6.10 8.12 3.40
N THR A 37 -7.10 8.72 2.74
CA THR A 37 -7.28 8.64 1.28
C THR A 37 -6.17 9.36 0.49
N ALA A 38 -5.57 10.41 1.05
CA ALA A 38 -4.40 11.03 0.45
C ALA A 38 -3.19 10.07 0.50
N LEU A 39 -3.05 9.33 1.60
CA LEU A 39 -1.99 8.33 1.77
C LEU A 39 -2.15 7.15 0.81
N THR A 40 -3.38 6.65 0.57
CA THR A 40 -3.60 5.61 -0.46
C THR A 40 -3.25 6.13 -1.86
N GLY A 41 -3.59 7.39 -2.17
CA GLY A 41 -3.16 8.07 -3.40
C GLY A 41 -1.63 8.17 -3.54
N LEU A 42 -0.91 8.47 -2.46
CA LEU A 42 0.56 8.47 -2.45
C LEU A 42 1.11 7.07 -2.77
N GLY A 43 0.51 6.01 -2.23
CA GLY A 43 0.88 4.64 -2.56
C GLY A 43 0.74 4.32 -4.05
N LEU A 44 -0.34 4.79 -4.68
CA LEU A 44 -0.53 4.63 -6.13
C LEU A 44 0.52 5.43 -6.91
N GLY A 45 0.84 6.64 -6.47
CA GLY A 45 1.90 7.47 -7.07
C GLY A 45 3.28 6.81 -7.00
N VAL A 46 3.59 6.08 -5.92
CA VAL A 46 4.82 5.27 -5.82
C VAL A 46 4.86 4.19 -6.91
N LEU A 47 3.75 3.48 -7.12
CA LEU A 47 3.67 2.47 -8.18
C LEU A 47 3.84 3.08 -9.57
N GLN A 48 3.12 4.16 -9.87
CA GLN A 48 3.23 4.89 -11.15
C GLN A 48 4.66 5.35 -11.44
N ALA A 49 5.36 5.87 -10.42
CA ALA A 49 6.76 6.27 -10.55
C ALA A 49 7.71 5.09 -10.76
N SER A 50 7.41 3.92 -10.17
CA SER A 50 8.24 2.71 -10.29
C SER A 50 8.00 1.93 -11.59
N GLN A 51 6.82 2.06 -12.20
CA GLN A 51 6.37 1.28 -13.35
C GLN A 51 5.77 2.21 -14.42
N PRO A 52 6.60 3.06 -15.07
CA PRO A 52 6.12 4.10 -15.99
C PRO A 52 5.49 3.55 -17.28
N GLN A 53 5.61 2.25 -17.55
CA GLN A 53 5.00 1.59 -18.71
C GLN A 53 3.65 0.93 -18.39
N THR A 54 3.21 1.00 -17.13
CA THR A 54 1.95 0.43 -16.67
C THR A 54 0.95 1.55 -16.41
N THR A 55 -0.23 1.43 -17.00
CA THR A 55 -1.36 2.29 -16.67
C THR A 55 -2.11 1.66 -15.50
N PHE A 56 -2.32 2.43 -14.44
CA PHE A 56 -3.09 1.98 -13.28
C PHE A 56 -4.46 2.66 -13.25
N THR A 57 -5.52 1.87 -13.16
CA THR A 57 -6.91 2.34 -13.13
C THR A 57 -7.54 1.96 -11.79
N GLY A 58 -8.08 2.94 -11.07
CA GLY A 58 -8.82 2.71 -9.84
C GLY A 58 -10.11 1.93 -10.10
N ILE A 59 -10.40 0.94 -9.25
CA ILE A 59 -11.58 0.08 -9.33
C ILE A 59 -12.49 0.28 -8.12
N ALA A 60 -11.92 0.47 -6.94
CA ALA A 60 -12.66 0.59 -5.69
C ALA A 60 -11.89 1.44 -4.69
N GLU A 61 -12.62 2.07 -3.77
CA GLU A 61 -12.06 2.77 -2.63
C GLU A 61 -13.04 2.69 -1.45
N GLY A 62 -12.53 2.89 -0.24
CA GLY A 62 -13.36 2.94 0.94
C GLY A 62 -12.56 2.84 2.24
N THR A 63 -13.26 2.52 3.31
CA THR A 63 -12.68 2.37 4.65
C THR A 63 -13.07 1.02 5.23
N ILE A 64 -12.11 0.38 5.89
CA ILE A 64 -12.28 -0.86 6.66
C ILE A 64 -11.69 -0.66 8.06
N ASN A 65 -12.08 -1.49 9.03
CA ASN A 65 -11.66 -1.38 10.43
C ASN A 65 -11.01 -2.67 10.97
N PRO A 66 -9.92 -3.18 10.35
CA PRO A 66 -9.19 -4.33 10.87
C PRO A 66 -8.68 -4.02 12.28
N LYS A 67 -8.95 -4.91 13.24
CA LYS A 67 -8.53 -4.75 14.65
C LYS A 67 -8.87 -3.37 15.26
N ASN A 68 -10.05 -2.82 14.95
CA ASN A 68 -10.51 -1.49 15.40
C ASN A 68 -9.60 -0.33 14.98
N ARG A 69 -8.85 -0.50 13.89
CA ARG A 69 -8.01 0.55 13.29
C ARG A 69 -8.61 1.01 11.98
N GLU A 70 -9.02 2.28 11.94
CA GLU A 70 -9.49 2.88 10.70
C GLU A 70 -8.41 2.80 9.63
N THR A 71 -8.77 2.17 8.51
CA THR A 71 -7.86 1.91 7.39
C THR A 71 -8.58 2.28 6.11
N ALA A 72 -8.11 3.31 5.41
CA ALA A 72 -8.55 3.58 4.06
C ALA A 72 -7.93 2.55 3.12
N PHE A 73 -8.67 2.15 2.09
CA PHE A 73 -8.15 1.30 1.02
C PHE A 73 -8.51 1.82 -0.36
N GLY A 74 -7.68 1.45 -1.34
CA GLY A 74 -7.92 1.66 -2.77
C GLY A 74 -7.49 0.44 -3.57
N GLY A 75 -8.38 -0.06 -4.43
CA GLY A 75 -8.12 -1.15 -5.37
C GLY A 75 -7.90 -0.63 -6.78
N PHE A 76 -6.99 -1.26 -7.52
CA PHE A 76 -6.64 -0.86 -8.88
C PHE A 76 -6.29 -2.04 -9.77
N ALA A 77 -6.45 -1.86 -11.08
CA ALA A 77 -5.96 -2.75 -12.12
C ALA A 77 -4.77 -2.11 -12.84
N GLY A 78 -3.82 -2.93 -13.27
CA GLY A 78 -2.70 -2.53 -14.12
C GLY A 78 -2.86 -3.06 -15.54
N SER A 79 -2.60 -2.23 -16.53
CA SER A 79 -2.50 -2.63 -17.94
C SER A 79 -1.20 -2.14 -18.59
N ASP A 80 -0.72 -2.88 -19.59
CA ASP A 80 0.42 -2.46 -20.41
C ASP A 80 0.01 -1.45 -21.49
N ALA A 81 0.98 -1.01 -22.28
CA ALA A 81 0.78 -0.05 -23.38
C ALA A 81 -0.18 -0.55 -24.49
N THR A 82 -0.45 -1.85 -24.56
CA THR A 82 -1.40 -2.45 -25.50
C THR A 82 -2.81 -2.60 -24.91
N GLY A 83 -2.98 -2.24 -23.64
CA GLY A 83 -4.22 -2.39 -22.89
C GLY A 83 -4.43 -3.79 -22.32
N GLN A 84 -3.44 -4.68 -22.40
CA GLN A 84 -3.53 -6.00 -21.80
C GLN A 84 -3.35 -5.92 -20.29
N ALA A 85 -4.16 -6.68 -19.54
CA ALA A 85 -4.08 -6.72 -18.09
C ALA A 85 -2.77 -7.38 -17.64
N VAL A 86 -2.01 -6.69 -16.79
CA VAL A 86 -0.74 -7.18 -16.22
C VAL A 86 -0.85 -7.50 -14.73
N GLY A 87 -2.04 -7.33 -14.15
CA GLY A 87 -2.36 -7.63 -12.76
C GLY A 87 -3.13 -6.47 -12.11
N GLY A 88 -3.01 -6.38 -10.80
CA GLY A 88 -3.64 -5.32 -10.03
C GLY A 88 -3.14 -5.31 -8.60
N GLY A 89 -3.82 -4.57 -7.75
CA GLY A 89 -3.43 -4.47 -6.36
C GLY A 89 -4.44 -3.79 -5.46
N LEU A 90 -4.10 -3.82 -4.17
CA LEU A 90 -4.75 -3.09 -3.09
C LEU A 90 -3.72 -2.21 -2.41
N ILE A 91 -4.12 -1.00 -2.09
CA ILE A 91 -3.37 -0.08 -1.23
C ILE A 91 -4.19 0.13 0.02
N GLY A 92 -3.57 -0.02 1.19
CA GLY A 92 -4.15 0.30 2.48
C GLY A 92 -3.35 1.40 3.16
N ALA A 93 -4.01 2.32 3.84
CA ALA A 93 -3.35 3.33 4.65
C ALA A 93 -4.05 3.52 5.99
N TRP A 94 -3.26 3.65 7.05
CA TRP A 94 -3.73 3.85 8.42
C TRP A 94 -2.67 4.59 9.22
N THR A 95 -3.07 5.13 10.36
CA THR A 95 -2.18 5.78 11.32
C THR A 95 -2.06 4.91 12.57
N CYS A 96 -0.84 4.76 13.09
CA CYS A 96 -0.57 4.26 14.43
C CYS A 96 0.15 5.36 15.21
N ASP A 97 -0.50 5.90 16.24
CA ASP A 97 0.04 6.98 17.09
C ASP A 97 0.66 8.13 16.27
N THR A 98 1.99 8.19 16.20
CA THR A 98 2.75 9.25 15.53
C THR A 98 3.22 8.87 14.12
N ASN A 99 2.86 7.72 13.58
CA ASN A 99 3.31 7.25 12.28
C ASN A 99 2.13 6.88 11.36
N ASP A 100 2.23 7.34 10.11
CA ASP A 100 1.36 6.91 9.01
C ASP A 100 1.99 5.71 8.29
N PHE A 101 1.16 4.75 7.90
CA PHE A 101 1.55 3.54 7.19
C PHE A 101 0.80 3.47 5.85
N ILE A 102 1.52 3.02 4.81
CA ILE A 102 0.97 2.71 3.50
C ILE A 102 1.44 1.30 3.13
N MET A 103 0.50 0.40 2.89
CA MET A 103 0.77 -0.95 2.40
C MET A 103 0.26 -1.07 0.99
N ILE A 104 1.11 -1.54 0.09
CA ILE A 104 0.79 -1.79 -1.31
C ILE A 104 0.98 -3.29 -1.54
N VAL A 105 -0.06 -3.97 -2.01
CA VAL A 105 -0.03 -5.39 -2.36
C VAL A 105 -0.39 -5.52 -3.83
N THR A 106 0.51 -6.08 -4.64
CA THR A 106 0.29 -6.32 -6.07
C THR A 106 0.44 -7.79 -6.44
N GLY A 107 -0.22 -8.19 -7.51
CA GLY A 107 -0.13 -9.54 -8.04
C GLY A 107 -0.94 -9.70 -9.33
N ALA A 108 -0.69 -10.81 -10.03
CA ALA A 108 -1.45 -11.18 -11.24
C ALA A 108 -2.82 -11.80 -10.90
N ASP A 109 -2.93 -12.47 -9.74
CA ASP A 109 -4.17 -13.10 -9.25
C ASP A 109 -4.83 -12.20 -8.19
N SER A 110 -6.03 -11.71 -8.49
CA SER A 110 -6.79 -10.81 -7.61
C SER A 110 -7.21 -11.47 -6.29
N THR A 111 -7.44 -12.78 -6.29
CA THR A 111 -7.82 -13.54 -5.09
C THR A 111 -6.63 -13.64 -4.15
N LEU A 112 -5.43 -13.93 -4.67
CA LEU A 112 -4.20 -13.95 -3.87
C LEU A 112 -3.87 -12.57 -3.29
N VAL A 113 -4.09 -11.50 -4.07
CA VAL A 113 -3.92 -10.11 -3.61
C VAL A 113 -4.85 -9.81 -2.43
N GLN A 114 -6.16 -10.10 -2.55
CA GLN A 114 -7.12 -9.88 -1.45
C GLN A 114 -6.75 -10.66 -0.19
N ILE A 115 -6.56 -11.98 -0.32
CA ILE A 115 -6.22 -12.85 0.83
C ILE A 115 -4.94 -12.35 1.51
N ARG A 116 -3.95 -11.90 0.73
CA ARG A 116 -2.69 -11.40 1.29
C ARG A 116 -2.88 -10.06 2.00
N PHE A 117 -3.61 -9.14 1.38
CA PHE A 117 -3.90 -7.84 1.96
C PHE A 117 -4.60 -7.98 3.31
N ASP A 118 -5.68 -8.77 3.36
CA ASP A 118 -6.44 -9.01 4.60
C ASP A 118 -5.56 -9.64 5.68
N ARG A 119 -4.81 -10.71 5.34
CA ARG A 119 -3.90 -11.36 6.30
C ARG A 119 -2.82 -10.42 6.84
N LEU A 120 -2.27 -9.53 6.00
CA LEU A 120 -1.24 -8.60 6.44
C LEU A 120 -1.84 -7.54 7.36
N LEU A 121 -3.02 -7.01 7.05
CA LEU A 121 -3.73 -6.06 7.92
C LEU A 121 -4.09 -6.70 9.26
N ASP A 122 -4.61 -7.93 9.25
CA ASP A 122 -4.97 -8.69 10.45
C ASP A 122 -3.76 -9.05 11.31
N ASN A 123 -2.58 -9.23 10.71
CA ASN A 123 -1.35 -9.51 11.47
C ASN A 123 -0.53 -8.25 11.79
N PHE A 124 -0.98 -7.07 11.37
CA PHE A 124 -0.33 -5.81 11.68
C PHE A 124 -0.90 -5.21 12.97
N ASP A 125 -0.03 -4.99 13.96
CA ASP A 125 -0.39 -4.36 15.23
C ASP A 125 0.32 -3.01 15.38
N CYS A 126 -0.46 -1.99 15.79
CA CYS A 126 0.11 -0.75 16.30
C CYS A 126 0.65 -1.04 17.70
N VAL A 127 1.93 -1.41 17.78
CA VAL A 127 2.60 -1.60 19.07
C VAL A 127 3.00 -0.23 19.59
N ALA A 128 2.26 0.28 20.58
CA ALA A 128 2.69 1.41 21.37
C ALA A 128 4.04 1.07 22.00
N ARG A 129 5.04 1.92 21.79
CA ARG A 129 6.34 1.83 22.46
C ARG A 129 6.51 3.01 23.40
#